data_AF-A0AA38GB98-F1
#
_entry.id   AF-A0AA38GB98-F1
#
_cell.length_a   1.000
_cell.length_b   1.000
_cell.length_c   1.000
_cell.angle_alpha   90.00
_cell.angle_beta   90.00
_cell.angle_gamma   90.00
#
_symmetry.space_group_name_H-M   'P 1'
#
loop_
_entity.id
_entity.type
_entity.pdbx_description
1 polymer ?
#
loop_
_entity_poly.entity_id
_entity_poly.type
_entity_poly.pdbx_seq_one_letter_code
_entity_poly.pdbx_strand_id
1 'polypeptide(L)'
;MDGAATIGMVCESVPKSGNLDAARRMAMRQIEAFVHTFSDLQSLSAAAASWAPASLTQVAETARIHEAGHLRCSGAEVGRFVVMLRNGSTVLKTCAAFALLQFTMPGGRHTMHHASLLQKAGAGRVLRAAAAAATAPLQAKVFARIVLRNLEHYPPEAM
;
A
#
# COMPACT_ATOMS: atom_id res chain seq x y z
N MET A 1 -52.18 4.10 24.93
CA MET A 1 -50.98 3.26 25.10
C MET A 1 -50.95 2.29 23.94
N ASP A 2 -50.08 2.34 22.94
CA ASP A 2 -49.03 3.26 22.48
C ASP A 2 -48.93 2.93 20.98
N GLY A 3 -48.93 3.89 20.06
CA GLY A 3 -47.75 4.72 19.79
C GLY A 3 -47.07 4.18 18.53
N ALA A 4 -47.32 4.84 17.40
CA ALA A 4 -46.72 4.54 16.11
C ALA A 4 -45.20 4.73 16.09
N ALA A 5 -44.49 4.05 15.18
CA ALA A 5 -43.46 4.65 14.34
C ALA A 5 -42.88 3.64 13.34
N THR A 6 -43.29 3.79 12.08
CA THR A 6 -42.48 3.53 10.89
C THR A 6 -41.15 4.25 11.01
N ILE A 7 -40.05 3.53 11.22
CA ILE A 7 -38.71 4.08 10.98
C ILE A 7 -38.36 3.74 9.53
N GLY A 8 -38.78 4.64 8.65
CA GLY A 8 -38.12 4.77 7.35
C GLY A 8 -36.66 5.14 7.61
N MET A 9 -35.74 4.34 7.06
CA MET A 9 -34.34 4.73 6.97
C MET A 9 -34.28 5.95 6.04
N VAL A 10 -34.29 7.15 6.65
CA VAL A 10 -34.02 8.39 5.93
C VAL A 10 -32.55 8.34 5.55
N CYS A 11 -32.28 8.13 4.27
CA CYS A 11 -30.99 8.44 3.69
C CYS A 11 -30.91 9.98 3.65
N GLU A 12 -30.54 10.58 4.79
CA GLU A 12 -30.39 12.03 4.86
C GLU A 12 -29.23 12.46 3.97
N SER A 13 -29.60 13.34 3.05
CA SER A 13 -28.83 14.05 2.06
C SER A 13 -27.43 14.52 2.50
N VAL A 14 -26.51 14.37 1.55
CA VAL A 14 -25.18 15.01 1.41
C VAL A 14 -24.99 16.27 2.28
N PRO A 15 -24.05 16.26 3.25
CA PRO A 15 -23.58 17.50 3.84
C PRO A 15 -22.56 18.18 2.92
N LYS A 16 -22.80 19.48 2.68
CA LYS A 16 -21.92 20.52 2.11
C LYS A 16 -20.43 20.14 2.04
N SER A 17 -19.84 20.34 0.86
CA SER A 17 -18.43 20.09 0.49
C SER A 17 -17.38 20.39 1.57
N GLY A 18 -17.60 21.40 2.42
CA GLY A 18 -16.73 21.73 3.55
C GLY A 18 -16.50 20.59 4.56
N ASN A 19 -17.48 19.71 4.76
CA ASN A 19 -17.32 18.54 5.65
C ASN A 19 -16.51 17.42 4.97
N LEU A 20 -16.76 17.15 3.69
CA LEU A 20 -16.04 16.12 2.92
C LEU A 20 -14.56 16.46 2.74
N ASP A 21 -14.22 17.72 2.47
CA ASP A 21 -12.82 18.13 2.33
C ASP A 21 -12.07 18.07 3.66
N ALA A 22 -12.73 18.41 4.76
CA ALA A 22 -12.15 18.26 6.10
C ALA A 22 -11.93 16.79 6.45
N ALA A 23 -12.94 15.93 6.22
CA ALA A 23 -12.86 14.49 6.40
C ALA A 23 -11.76 13.87 5.54
N ARG A 24 -11.64 14.27 4.27
CA ARG A 24 -10.56 13.83 3.37
C ARG A 24 -9.20 14.21 3.93
N ARG A 25 -8.97 15.46 4.34
CA ARG A 25 -7.69 15.89 4.94
C ARG A 25 -7.37 15.09 6.21
N MET A 26 -8.37 14.84 7.05
CA MET A 26 -8.19 14.00 8.24
C MET A 26 -7.80 12.57 7.89
N ALA A 27 -8.51 11.93 6.95
CA ALA A 27 -8.21 10.58 6.50
C ALA A 27 -6.77 10.48 5.94
N MET A 28 -6.35 11.44 5.12
CA MET A 28 -4.99 11.49 4.58
C MET A 28 -3.94 11.58 5.70
N ARG A 29 -4.14 12.44 6.71
CA ARG A 29 -3.22 12.52 7.86
C ARG A 29 -3.15 11.23 8.66
N GLN A 30 -4.27 10.54 8.85
CA GLN A 30 -4.31 9.27 9.58
C GLN A 30 -3.60 8.15 8.80
N ILE A 31 -3.78 8.09 7.47
CA ILE A 31 -3.05 7.15 6.61
C ILE A 31 -1.54 7.41 6.70
N GLU A 32 -1.12 8.67 6.62
CA GLU A 32 0.29 9.05 6.71
C GLU A 32 0.88 8.67 8.07
N ALA A 33 0.20 9.01 9.18
CA ALA A 33 0.62 8.66 10.52
C ALA A 33 0.73 7.13 10.71
N PHE A 34 -0.23 6.37 10.18
CA PHE A 34 -0.21 4.90 10.22
C PHE A 34 1.00 4.33 9.48
N VAL A 35 1.33 4.81 8.28
CA VAL A 35 2.51 4.29 7.57
C VAL A 35 3.81 4.69 8.28
N HIS A 36 3.84 5.87 8.91
CA HIS A 36 4.99 6.32 9.68
C HIS A 36 5.32 5.44 10.89
N THR A 37 4.33 4.80 11.52
CA THR A 37 4.61 3.90 12.67
C THR A 37 5.42 2.67 12.28
N PHE A 38 5.45 2.32 10.98
CA PHE A 38 6.21 1.20 10.42
C PHE A 38 7.40 1.65 9.56
N SER A 39 7.77 2.93 9.63
CA SER A 39 8.80 3.51 8.78
C SER A 39 9.90 4.17 9.61
N ASP A 40 11.03 3.49 9.79
CA ASP A 40 12.22 4.10 10.38
C ASP A 40 12.99 4.92 9.33
N LEU A 41 13.06 6.24 9.54
CA LEU A 41 13.69 7.17 8.58
C LEU A 41 15.20 6.91 8.41
N GLN A 42 15.88 6.48 9.48
CA GLN A 42 17.32 6.18 9.42
C GLN A 42 17.58 4.93 8.59
N SER A 43 16.84 3.84 8.85
CA SER A 43 16.91 2.61 8.06
C SER A 43 16.55 2.84 6.60
N LEU A 44 15.51 3.63 6.32
CA LEU A 44 15.13 4.01 4.96
C LEU A 44 16.23 4.80 4.24
N SER A 45 16.88 5.74 4.93
CA SER A 45 17.96 6.55 4.37
C SER A 45 19.21 5.71 4.11
N ALA A 46 19.59 4.83 5.05
CA ALA A 46 20.71 3.91 4.88
C ALA A 46 20.47 2.93 3.71
N ALA A 47 19.27 2.36 3.61
CA ALA A 47 18.88 1.51 2.51
C ALA A 47 18.86 2.25 1.17
N ALA A 48 18.51 3.53 1.16
CA ALA A 48 18.50 4.34 -0.05
C ALA A 48 19.87 4.84 -0.50
N ALA A 49 20.85 4.89 0.40
CA ALA A 49 22.22 5.23 0.06
C ALA A 49 22.93 4.06 -0.64
N SER A 50 22.69 2.82 -0.21
CA SER A 50 23.39 1.64 -0.72
C SER A 50 22.58 0.81 -1.72
N TRP A 51 21.25 0.81 -1.60
CA TRP A 51 20.35 -0.16 -2.24
C TRP A 51 20.76 -1.63 -2.02
N ALA A 52 21.55 -1.89 -0.98
CA ALA A 52 22.08 -3.21 -0.70
C ALA A 52 20.94 -4.16 -0.27
N PRO A 53 20.98 -5.43 -0.69
CA PRO A 53 19.95 -6.41 -0.34
C PRO A 53 19.70 -6.53 1.17
N ALA A 54 20.76 -6.50 1.99
CA ALA A 54 20.66 -6.60 3.44
C ALA A 54 19.90 -5.42 4.06
N SER A 55 20.21 -4.19 3.65
CA SER A 55 19.53 -2.99 4.15
C SER A 55 18.05 -2.95 3.73
N LEU A 56 17.74 -3.40 2.51
CA LEU A 56 16.36 -3.51 2.04
C LEU A 56 15.58 -4.58 2.82
N THR A 57 16.21 -5.72 3.12
CA THR A 57 15.61 -6.77 3.98
C THR A 57 15.31 -6.22 5.37
N GLN A 58 16.25 -5.51 5.99
CA GLN A 58 16.05 -4.91 7.31
C GLN A 58 14.85 -3.94 7.32
N VAL A 59 14.75 -3.04 6.34
CA VAL A 59 13.59 -2.15 6.21
C VAL A 59 12.29 -2.96 6.07
N ALA A 60 12.29 -4.02 5.27
CA ALA A 60 11.12 -4.85 5.07
C ALA A 60 10.68 -5.55 6.37
N GLU A 61 11.63 -6.05 7.16
CA GLU A 61 11.39 -6.71 8.43
C GLU A 61 10.84 -5.74 9.48
N THR A 62 11.43 -4.56 9.62
CA THR A 62 10.93 -3.53 10.55
C THR A 62 9.55 -3.01 10.15
N ALA A 63 9.27 -2.93 8.84
CA ALA A 63 7.97 -2.48 8.34
C ALA A 63 6.88 -3.56 8.40
N ARG A 64 7.20 -4.80 8.76
CA ARG A 64 6.29 -5.95 8.64
C ARG A 64 5.13 -5.89 9.63
N ILE A 65 3.91 -6.09 9.12
CA ILE A 65 2.71 -6.42 9.90
C ILE A 65 2.46 -7.91 9.71
N HIS A 66 2.62 -8.71 10.77
CA HIS A 66 2.62 -10.16 10.67
C HIS A 66 1.26 -10.70 10.16
N GLU A 67 0.18 -10.10 10.64
CA GLU A 67 -1.21 -10.45 10.32
C GLU A 67 -1.57 -10.15 8.87
N ALA A 68 -0.88 -9.20 8.23
CA ALA A 68 -1.14 -8.85 6.83
C ALA A 68 -0.80 -10.02 5.88
N GLY A 69 0.10 -10.93 6.29
CA GLY A 69 0.42 -12.15 5.54
C GLY A 69 -0.73 -13.16 5.49
N HIS A 70 -1.76 -13.02 6.32
CA HIS A 70 -2.96 -13.86 6.34
C HIS A 70 -4.09 -13.30 5.46
N LEU A 71 -3.99 -12.05 5.02
CA LEU A 71 -5.01 -11.46 4.16
C LEU A 71 -4.90 -12.05 2.76
N ARG A 72 -6.03 -12.43 2.17
CA ARG A 72 -6.11 -12.86 0.78
C ARG A 72 -6.85 -11.81 -0.03
N CYS A 73 -6.16 -11.17 -0.96
CA CYS A 73 -6.76 -10.18 -1.85
C CYS A 73 -7.28 -10.81 -3.16
N SER A 74 -8.34 -10.24 -3.69
CA SER A 74 -8.80 -10.39 -5.06
C SER A 74 -7.91 -9.58 -6.03
N GLY A 75 -8.01 -9.89 -7.33
CA GLY A 75 -7.33 -9.11 -8.37
C GLY A 75 -7.75 -7.64 -8.40
N ALA A 76 -9.01 -7.34 -8.10
CA ALA A 76 -9.52 -5.97 -8.05
C ALA A 76 -8.89 -5.16 -6.89
N GLU A 77 -8.71 -5.78 -5.73
CA GLU A 77 -8.03 -5.17 -4.58
C GLU A 77 -6.57 -4.84 -4.90
N VAL A 78 -5.81 -5.81 -5.42
CA VAL A 78 -4.42 -5.59 -5.82
C VAL A 78 -4.33 -4.52 -6.91
N GLY A 79 -5.21 -4.58 -7.91
CA GLY A 79 -5.27 -3.60 -9.00
C GLY A 79 -5.47 -2.16 -8.52
N ARG A 80 -6.30 -1.94 -7.48
CA ARG A 80 -6.49 -0.60 -6.89
C ARG A 80 -5.19 -0.04 -6.33
N PHE A 81 -4.38 -0.84 -5.64
CA PHE A 81 -3.08 -0.38 -5.13
C PHE A 81 -2.09 -0.07 -6.27
N VAL A 82 -2.09 -0.88 -7.34
CA VAL A 82 -1.25 -0.61 -8.53
C VAL A 82 -1.64 0.71 -9.20
N VAL A 83 -2.94 1.00 -9.33
CA VAL A 83 -3.43 2.30 -9.83
C VAL A 83 -3.04 3.44 -8.88
N MET A 84 -3.16 3.21 -7.57
CA MET A 84 -2.87 4.20 -6.54
C MET A 84 -1.39 4.64 -6.50
N LEU A 85 -0.45 3.77 -6.91
CA LEU A 85 0.97 4.15 -7.08
C LEU A 85 1.19 5.28 -8.12
N ARG A 86 0.24 5.49 -9.03
CA ARG A 86 0.29 6.56 -10.05
C ARG A 86 -0.45 7.83 -9.61
N ASN A 87 -1.07 7.84 -8.43
CA ASN A 87 -1.89 8.97 -7.96
C ASN A 87 -1.04 10.24 -7.76
N GLY A 88 -1.61 11.45 -7.87
CA GLY A 88 -0.87 12.69 -7.58
C GLY A 88 -0.48 12.84 -6.10
N SER A 89 -1.23 12.22 -5.17
CA SER A 89 -0.99 12.29 -3.73
C SER A 89 0.16 11.39 -3.30
N THR A 90 1.17 12.00 -2.66
CA THR A 90 2.31 11.31 -2.05
C THR A 90 1.89 10.30 -0.98
N VAL A 91 0.94 10.68 -0.12
CA VAL A 91 0.41 9.80 0.94
C VAL A 91 -0.23 8.54 0.35
N LEU A 92 -1.05 8.66 -0.69
CA LEU A 92 -1.66 7.50 -1.35
C LEU A 92 -0.61 6.61 -2.02
N LYS A 93 0.41 7.20 -2.67
CA LYS A 93 1.53 6.42 -3.25
C LYS A 93 2.26 5.63 -2.17
N THR A 94 2.61 6.28 -1.06
CA THR A 94 3.32 5.62 0.05
C THR A 94 2.47 4.52 0.65
N CYS A 95 1.19 4.76 0.92
CA CYS A 95 0.25 3.77 1.43
C CYS A 95 0.13 2.56 0.48
N ALA A 96 0.01 2.80 -0.82
CA ALA A 96 -0.04 1.72 -1.80
C ALA A 96 1.26 0.91 -1.84
N ALA A 97 2.42 1.56 -1.85
CA ALA A 97 3.71 0.87 -1.82
C ALA A 97 3.88 0.05 -0.53
N PHE A 98 3.45 0.60 0.61
CA PHE A 98 3.46 -0.08 1.90
C PHE A 98 2.55 -1.30 1.93
N ALA A 99 1.30 -1.19 1.45
CA ALA A 99 0.37 -2.32 1.38
C ALA A 99 0.91 -3.45 0.48
N LEU A 100 1.46 -3.09 -0.69
CA LEU A 100 2.06 -4.07 -1.60
C LEU A 100 3.32 -4.72 -1.01
N LEU A 101 4.11 -3.98 -0.23
CA LEU A 101 5.21 -4.55 0.56
C LEU A 101 4.67 -5.64 1.48
N GLN A 102 3.64 -5.35 2.29
CA GLN A 102 3.03 -6.34 3.20
C GLN A 102 2.57 -7.60 2.47
N PHE A 103 1.88 -7.44 1.33
CA PHE A 103 1.35 -8.56 0.55
C PHE A 103 2.41 -9.41 -0.13
N THR A 104 3.61 -8.88 -0.33
CA THR A 104 4.71 -9.57 -1.00
C THR A 104 5.82 -10.01 -0.06
N MET A 105 5.66 -9.82 1.27
CA MET A 105 6.64 -10.26 2.26
C MET A 105 6.91 -11.77 2.15
N PRO A 106 8.19 -12.19 2.14
CA PRO A 106 8.53 -13.62 2.22
C PRO A 106 7.96 -14.27 3.48
N GLY A 107 7.42 -15.49 3.33
CA GLY A 107 6.82 -16.26 4.42
C GLY A 107 5.33 -15.98 4.68
N GLY A 108 4.70 -15.05 3.97
CA GLY A 108 3.25 -14.83 4.05
C GLY A 108 2.45 -15.97 3.43
N ARG A 109 1.29 -16.29 4.02
CA ARG A 109 0.42 -17.42 3.59
C ARG A 109 -0.03 -17.29 2.13
N HIS A 110 -0.26 -16.06 1.67
CA HIS A 110 -0.78 -15.76 0.34
C HIS A 110 0.21 -15.02 -0.57
N THR A 111 1.49 -14.99 -0.22
CA THR A 111 2.51 -14.21 -0.94
C THR A 111 2.60 -14.58 -2.43
N MET A 112 2.59 -15.88 -2.77
CA MET A 112 2.64 -16.35 -4.16
C MET A 112 1.39 -15.94 -4.96
N HIS A 113 0.22 -16.01 -4.33
CA HIS A 113 -1.04 -15.55 -4.93
C HIS A 113 -0.99 -14.04 -5.22
N HIS A 114 -0.52 -13.22 -4.27
CA HIS A 114 -0.38 -11.78 -4.48
C HIS A 114 0.68 -11.42 -5.54
N ALA A 115 1.80 -12.15 -5.58
CA ALA A 115 2.82 -11.96 -6.61
C ALA A 115 2.26 -12.23 -8.02
N SER A 116 1.51 -13.33 -8.19
CA SER A 116 0.81 -13.65 -9.45
C SER A 116 -0.19 -12.56 -9.84
N LEU A 117 -0.99 -12.05 -8.89
CA LEU A 117 -1.93 -10.96 -9.15
C LEU A 117 -1.21 -9.66 -9.57
N LEU A 118 -0.08 -9.32 -8.94
CA LEU A 118 0.71 -8.14 -9.28
C LEU A 118 1.31 -8.23 -10.69
N GLN A 119 1.77 -9.42 -11.08
CA GLN A 119 2.28 -9.66 -12.43
C GLN A 119 1.17 -9.53 -13.48
N LYS A 120 0.00 -10.16 -13.23
CA LYS A 120 -1.19 -10.04 -14.10
C LYS A 120 -1.67 -8.59 -14.21
N ALA A 121 -1.54 -7.80 -13.15
CA ALA A 121 -1.84 -6.37 -13.14
C ALA A 121 -0.78 -5.50 -13.82
N GLY A 122 0.32 -6.06 -14.34
CA GLY A 122 1.42 -5.32 -14.95
C GLY A 122 2.16 -4.41 -13.97
N ALA A 123 2.15 -4.74 -12.67
CA ALA A 123 2.65 -3.88 -11.60
C ALA A 123 4.15 -3.56 -11.74
N GLY A 124 4.95 -4.44 -12.33
CA GLY A 124 6.40 -4.27 -12.45
C GLY A 124 6.82 -2.95 -13.11
N ARG A 125 6.10 -2.50 -14.15
CA ARG A 125 6.39 -1.20 -14.79
C ARG A 125 6.09 -0.04 -13.84
N VAL A 126 4.99 -0.13 -13.09
CA VAL A 126 4.54 0.92 -12.17
C VAL A 126 5.45 1.04 -10.97
N LEU A 127 5.83 -0.09 -10.40
CA LEU A 127 6.76 -0.16 -9.27
C LEU A 127 8.14 0.38 -9.66
N ARG A 128 8.64 0.05 -10.86
CA ARG A 128 9.90 0.64 -11.38
C ARG A 128 9.82 2.16 -11.51
N ALA A 129 8.72 2.69 -12.03
CA ALA A 129 8.50 4.13 -12.12
C ALA A 129 8.43 4.78 -10.72
N ALA A 130 7.72 4.16 -9.77
CA ALA A 130 7.61 4.65 -8.40
C ALA A 130 8.97 4.65 -7.67
N ALA A 131 9.76 3.58 -7.83
CA ALA A 131 11.11 3.45 -7.28
C ALA A 131 12.10 4.50 -7.83
N ALA A 132 11.99 4.83 -9.12
CA ALA A 132 12.87 5.76 -9.82
C ALA A 132 12.43 7.23 -9.73
N ALA A 133 11.22 7.52 -9.25
CA ALA A 133 10.69 8.88 -9.22
C ALA A 133 11.55 9.79 -8.32
N ALA A 134 12.13 10.85 -8.92
CA ALA A 134 12.99 11.79 -8.22
C ALA A 134 12.27 12.54 -7.09
N THR A 135 11.00 12.87 -7.31
CA THR A 135 10.17 13.67 -6.39
C THR A 135 9.26 12.83 -5.49
N ALA A 136 9.34 11.50 -5.54
CA ALA A 136 8.54 10.63 -4.68
C ALA A 136 9.11 10.59 -3.25
N PRO A 137 8.25 10.42 -2.22
CA PRO A 137 8.69 10.20 -0.85
C PRO A 137 9.66 9.02 -0.76
N LEU A 138 10.64 9.12 0.14
CA LEU A 138 11.67 8.10 0.32
C LEU A 138 11.07 6.73 0.62
N GLN A 139 10.08 6.67 1.52
CA GLN A 139 9.31 5.46 1.86
C GLN A 139 8.74 4.78 0.61
N ALA A 140 8.02 5.53 -0.23
CA ALA A 140 7.40 5.00 -1.44
C ALA A 140 8.45 4.39 -2.39
N LYS A 141 9.61 5.05 -2.53
CA LYS A 141 10.70 4.57 -3.40
C LYS A 141 11.32 3.28 -2.87
N VAL A 142 11.62 3.25 -1.57
CA VAL A 142 12.25 2.08 -0.92
C VAL A 142 11.28 0.90 -0.92
N PHE A 143 10.03 1.10 -0.51
CA PHE A 143 9.01 0.04 -0.51
C PHE A 143 8.76 -0.49 -1.92
N ALA A 144 8.65 0.36 -2.94
CA ALA A 144 8.49 -0.10 -4.32
C ALA A 144 9.68 -0.95 -4.80
N ARG A 145 10.92 -0.62 -4.41
CA ARG A 145 12.10 -1.45 -4.71
C ARG A 145 12.05 -2.79 -4.00
N ILE A 146 11.66 -2.83 -2.73
CA ILE A 146 11.52 -4.09 -2.00
C ILE A 146 10.47 -4.97 -2.66
N VAL A 147 9.32 -4.42 -3.04
CA VAL A 147 8.27 -5.16 -3.76
C VAL A 147 8.81 -5.74 -5.06
N LEU A 148 9.57 -4.97 -5.86
CA LEU A 148 10.19 -5.49 -7.09
C LEU A 148 11.09 -6.70 -6.81
N ARG A 149 11.95 -6.61 -5.80
CA ARG A 149 12.82 -7.71 -5.38
C ARG A 149 12.02 -8.93 -4.92
N ASN A 150 10.95 -8.72 -4.14
CA ASN A 150 10.09 -9.80 -3.70
C ASN A 150 9.47 -10.55 -4.90
N LEU A 151 9.09 -9.83 -5.96
CA LEU A 151 8.52 -10.43 -7.17
C LEU A 151 9.53 -11.24 -7.99
N GLU A 152 10.83 -10.98 -7.87
CA GLU A 152 11.88 -11.77 -8.55
C GLU A 152 11.95 -13.21 -8.03
N HIS A 153 11.54 -13.45 -6.78
CA HIS A 153 11.48 -14.78 -6.17
C HIS A 153 10.28 -15.62 -6.64
N TYR A 154 9.32 -15.00 -7.31
CA TYR A 154 8.07 -15.64 -7.72
C TYR A 154 7.84 -15.42 -9.21
N PRO A 155 8.63 -16.06 -10.10
CA PRO A 155 8.50 -15.87 -11.54
C PRO A 155 7.05 -16.18 -12.00
N PRO A 156 6.57 -15.49 -13.05
CA PRO A 156 5.25 -15.79 -13.59
C PRO A 156 5.19 -17.27 -13.97
N GLU A 157 4.13 -17.96 -13.57
CA GLU A 157 3.83 -19.30 -14.10
C GLU A 157 3.85 -19.19 -15.63
N ALA A 158 4.68 -20.01 -16.28
CA ALA A 158 4.68 -20.13 -17.73
C ALA A 158 3.27 -20.59 -18.13
N MET A 159 2.56 -19.73 -18.87
CA MET A 159 1.28 -20.09 -19.49
C MET A 159 1.51 -21.10 -20.61
#